data_AF-A0A0E9ML88-F1
#
_entry.id   AF-A0A0E9ML88-F1
#
_cell.length_a   1.000
_cell.length_b   1.000
_cell.length_c   1.000
_cell.angle_alpha   90.00
_cell.angle_beta   90.00
_cell.angle_gamma   90.00
#
_symmetry.space_group_name_H-M   'P 1'
#
loop_
_entity.id
_entity.type
_entity.pdbx_description
1 polymer ?
#
loop_
_entity_poly.entity_id
_entity_poly.type
_entity_poly.pdbx_seq_one_letter_code
_entity_poly.pdbx_strand_id
1 'polypeptide(L)'
;MLDAVPPGAPQDPAAMIRELAGSDPRMAMLMQMLQPKAAPEPTVDERDEVIASLSERLDETEAKLDRVTRIAKRLHEAHGRAAARLCELAAALGACGVCWGDDPACAACRGRGRPGMTRPDFELRARLLGPRRQDVEPAGHAAQAA
;
A
#
# COMPACT_ATOMS: atom_id res chain seq x y z
N MET A 1 17.68 -52.03 -50.48
CA MET A 1 16.47 -51.33 -50.93
C MET A 1 16.14 -50.30 -49.88
N LEU A 2 16.51 -49.03 -50.13
CA LEU A 2 16.19 -47.88 -49.29
C LEU A 2 15.26 -47.01 -50.14
N ASP A 3 13.99 -46.93 -49.78
CA ASP A 3 13.01 -46.08 -50.45
C ASP A 3 13.19 -44.64 -50.00
N ALA A 4 13.32 -43.75 -50.99
CA ALA A 4 13.48 -42.32 -50.81
C ALA A 4 12.12 -41.68 -50.41
N VAL A 5 12.08 -41.04 -49.24
CA VAL A 5 10.96 -40.19 -48.82
C VAL A 5 11.01 -38.89 -49.62
N PRO A 6 9.94 -38.48 -50.32
CA PRO A 6 9.93 -37.23 -51.06
C PRO A 6 9.93 -36.02 -50.13
N PRO A 7 10.60 -34.91 -50.49
CA PRO A 7 10.60 -33.70 -49.68
C PRO A 7 9.19 -33.09 -49.64
N GLY A 8 8.66 -32.94 -48.43
CA GLY A 8 7.37 -32.32 -48.18
C GLY A 8 7.35 -30.88 -48.68
N ALA A 9 6.31 -30.53 -49.43
CA ALA A 9 6.04 -29.16 -49.85
C ALA A 9 5.94 -28.22 -48.63
N PRO A 10 6.33 -26.94 -48.75
CA PRO A 10 6.15 -25.97 -47.69
C PRO A 10 4.65 -25.85 -47.37
N GLN A 11 4.26 -26.38 -46.22
CA GLN A 11 2.90 -26.26 -45.71
C GLN A 11 2.70 -24.79 -45.36
N ASP A 12 1.86 -24.10 -46.13
CA ASP A 12 1.47 -22.73 -45.82
C ASP A 12 0.68 -22.74 -44.50
N PRO A 13 1.23 -22.19 -43.39
CA PRO A 13 0.55 -22.19 -42.11
C PRO A 13 -0.81 -21.47 -42.19
N ALA A 14 -0.99 -20.54 -43.13
CA ALA A 14 -2.27 -19.86 -43.36
C ALA A 14 -3.33 -20.78 -44.00
N ALA A 15 -2.94 -21.87 -44.66
CA ALA A 15 -3.86 -22.87 -45.20
C ALA A 15 -4.34 -23.82 -44.09
N MET A 16 -3.44 -24.31 -43.23
CA MET A 16 -3.80 -25.18 -42.11
C MET A 16 -4.74 -24.49 -41.11
N ILE A 17 -4.51 -23.19 -40.84
CA ILE A 17 -5.36 -22.41 -39.94
C ILE A 17 -6.78 -22.21 -40.52
N ARG A 18 -6.93 -22.08 -41.84
CA ARG A 18 -8.24 -22.00 -42.50
C ARG A 18 -9.03 -23.31 -42.41
N GLU A 19 -8.34 -24.44 -42.52
CA GLU A 19 -8.95 -25.77 -42.41
C GLU A 19 -9.40 -26.08 -40.96
N LEU A 20 -8.59 -25.67 -39.98
CA LEU A 20 -8.94 -25.78 -38.56
C LEU A 20 -10.13 -24.87 -38.18
N ALA A 21 -10.18 -23.66 -38.73
CA ALA A 21 -11.29 -22.73 -38.50
C ALA A 21 -12.62 -23.21 -39.12
N GLY A 22 -12.56 -24.00 -40.20
CA GLY A 22 -13.74 -24.61 -40.82
C GLY A 22 -14.32 -25.80 -40.03
N SER A 23 -13.51 -26.44 -39.18
CA SER A 23 -13.90 -27.64 -38.42
C SER A 23 -14.39 -27.34 -37.00
N ASP A 24 -14.05 -26.18 -36.42
CA ASP A 24 -14.53 -25.76 -35.09
C ASP A 24 -15.23 -24.37 -35.12
N PRO A 25 -16.55 -24.29 -34.89
CA PRO A 25 -17.30 -23.02 -34.90
C PRO A 25 -16.85 -22.03 -33.83
N ARG A 26 -16.21 -22.48 -32.73
CA ARG A 26 -15.61 -21.57 -31.74
C ARG A 26 -14.41 -20.83 -32.33
N MET A 27 -13.66 -21.51 -33.20
CA MET A 27 -12.45 -20.96 -33.80
C MET A 27 -12.78 -19.99 -34.94
N ALA A 28 -13.89 -20.22 -35.65
CA ALA A 28 -14.45 -19.24 -36.57
C ALA A 28 -14.83 -17.92 -35.86
N MET A 29 -15.41 -17.99 -34.66
CA MET A 29 -15.76 -16.80 -33.88
C MET A 29 -14.52 -16.06 -33.35
N LEU A 30 -13.47 -16.80 -32.95
CA LEU A 30 -12.19 -16.23 -32.57
C LEU A 30 -11.51 -15.53 -33.77
N MET A 31 -11.55 -16.15 -34.95
CA MET A 31 -11.07 -15.57 -36.22
C MET A 31 -11.83 -14.29 -36.56
N GLN A 32 -13.14 -14.23 -36.32
CA GLN A 32 -13.94 -13.03 -36.55
C GLN A 32 -13.62 -11.91 -35.55
N MET A 33 -13.16 -12.23 -34.34
CA MET A 33 -12.64 -11.26 -33.37
C MET A 33 -11.19 -10.83 -33.68
N LEU A 34 -10.39 -11.72 -34.27
CA LEU A 34 -9.01 -11.48 -34.68
C LEU A 34 -8.88 -10.86 -36.06
N GLN A 35 -9.93 -10.89 -36.89
CA GLN A 35 -9.96 -10.18 -38.15
C GLN A 35 -9.67 -8.71 -37.82
N PRO A 36 -8.53 -8.17 -38.28
CA PRO A 36 -8.27 -6.77 -38.11
C PRO A 36 -9.40 -6.06 -38.84
N LYS A 37 -10.32 -5.45 -38.08
CA LYS A 37 -11.12 -4.38 -38.65
C LYS A 37 -10.08 -3.46 -39.26
N ALA A 38 -10.06 -3.39 -40.59
CA ALA A 38 -9.23 -2.47 -41.34
C ALA A 38 -9.73 -1.07 -40.98
N ALA A 39 -9.37 -0.62 -39.79
CA ALA A 39 -9.46 0.77 -39.41
C ALA A 39 -8.52 1.49 -40.39
N PRO A 40 -8.97 2.57 -41.02
CA PRO A 40 -8.07 3.39 -41.81
C PRO A 40 -6.84 3.70 -40.95
N GLU A 41 -5.64 3.49 -41.52
CA GLU A 41 -4.40 3.91 -40.86
C GLU A 41 -4.55 5.39 -40.54
N PRO A 42 -4.39 5.81 -39.28
CA PRO A 42 -4.56 7.20 -38.93
C PRO A 42 -3.57 8.01 -39.74
N THR A 43 -4.07 9.11 -40.32
CA THR A 43 -3.24 10.06 -41.04
C THR A 43 -2.15 10.62 -40.12
N VAL A 44 -1.08 11.18 -40.68
CA VAL A 44 0.02 11.73 -39.86
C VAL A 44 -0.53 12.79 -38.88
N ASP A 45 -1.46 13.62 -39.33
CA ASP A 45 -2.11 14.64 -38.50
C ASP A 45 -2.93 14.01 -37.34
N GLU A 46 -3.70 12.94 -37.61
CA GLU A 46 -4.45 12.22 -36.57
C GLU A 46 -3.53 11.55 -35.53
N ARG A 47 -2.34 11.09 -35.94
CA ARG A 47 -1.36 10.51 -35.01
C ARG A 47 -0.80 11.56 -34.07
N ASP A 48 -0.47 12.73 -34.60
CA ASP A 48 0.09 13.83 -33.81
C ASP A 48 -0.92 14.35 -32.78
N GLU A 49 -2.21 14.44 -33.15
CA GLU A 49 -3.29 14.78 -32.21
C GLU A 49 -3.44 13.76 -31.08
N VAL A 50 -3.37 12.46 -31.40
CA VAL A 50 -3.42 11.39 -30.39
C VAL A 50 -2.21 11.44 -29.47
N ILE A 51 -1.02 11.65 -30.01
CA ILE A 51 0.21 11.78 -29.21
C ILE A 51 0.10 12.97 -28.26
N ALA A 52 -0.37 14.12 -28.75
CA ALA A 52 -0.56 15.32 -27.92
C ALA A 52 -1.55 15.06 -26.78
N SER A 53 -2.72 14.45 -27.07
CA SER A 53 -3.73 14.13 -26.06
C SER A 53 -3.23 13.13 -25.02
N LEU A 54 -2.48 12.10 -25.44
CA LEU A 54 -1.91 11.12 -24.51
C LEU A 54 -0.82 11.73 -23.63
N SER A 55 -0.01 12.63 -24.19
CA SER A 55 1.03 13.35 -23.45
C SER A 55 0.41 14.24 -22.38
N GLU A 56 -0.62 15.01 -22.71
CA GLU A 56 -1.34 15.85 -21.74
C GLU A 56 -1.93 15.01 -20.60
N ARG A 57 -2.58 13.89 -20.93
CA ARG A 57 -3.12 12.96 -19.93
C ARG A 57 -2.03 12.35 -19.05
N LEU A 58 -0.87 12.04 -19.63
CA LEU A 58 0.26 11.52 -18.87
C LEU A 58 0.74 12.55 -17.87
N ASP A 59 0.98 13.79 -18.31
CA ASP A 59 1.42 14.90 -17.46
C ASP A 59 0.44 15.15 -16.30
N GLU A 60 -0.87 15.12 -16.58
CA GLU A 60 -1.91 15.24 -15.55
C GLU A 60 -1.84 14.10 -14.52
N THR A 61 -1.65 12.86 -14.98
CA THR A 61 -1.56 11.70 -14.08
C THR A 61 -0.28 11.72 -13.26
N GLU A 62 0.85 12.15 -13.83
CA GLU A 62 2.11 12.31 -13.10
C GLU A 62 1.97 13.38 -12.02
N ALA A 63 1.40 14.55 -12.35
CA ALA A 63 1.13 15.60 -11.37
C ALA A 63 0.20 15.13 -10.23
N LYS A 64 -0.77 14.26 -10.54
CA LYS A 64 -1.65 13.64 -9.55
C LYS A 64 -0.90 12.64 -8.67
N LEU A 65 -0.06 11.78 -9.24
CA LEU A 65 0.76 10.83 -8.49
C LEU A 65 1.74 11.55 -7.55
N ASP A 66 2.37 12.62 -8.01
CA ASP A 66 3.25 13.46 -7.19
C ASP A 66 2.52 14.10 -6.02
N ARG A 67 1.28 14.54 -6.24
CA ARG A 67 0.43 15.08 -5.17
C ARG A 67 0.11 14.00 -4.12
N VAL A 68 -0.33 12.83 -4.54
CA VAL A 68 -0.67 11.71 -3.64
C VAL A 68 0.56 11.26 -2.86
N THR A 69 1.71 11.12 -3.53
CA THR A 69 2.98 10.71 -2.91
C THR A 69 3.42 11.70 -1.83
N ARG A 70 3.29 13.01 -2.07
CA ARG A 70 3.58 14.04 -1.07
C ARG A 70 2.66 13.96 0.14
N ILE A 71 1.36 13.73 -0.07
CA ILE A 71 0.38 13.57 1.01
C ILE A 71 0.71 12.32 1.84
N ALA A 72 0.98 11.19 1.19
CA ALA A 72 1.32 9.93 1.84
C ALA A 72 2.57 10.07 2.72
N LYS A 73 3.63 10.73 2.22
CA LYS A 73 4.85 11.01 3.02
C LYS A 73 4.54 11.84 4.26
N ARG A 74 3.80 12.94 4.12
CA ARG A 74 3.42 13.80 5.27
C ARG A 74 2.60 13.05 6.30
N LEU A 75 1.64 12.22 5.86
CA LEU A 75 0.82 11.42 6.76
C LEU A 75 1.66 10.37 7.49
N HIS A 76 2.57 9.69 6.78
CA HIS A 76 3.46 8.71 7.37
C HIS A 76 4.36 9.32 8.45
N GLU A 77 4.96 10.48 8.18
CA GLU A 77 5.76 11.20 9.17
C GLU A 77 4.92 11.65 10.38
N ALA A 78 3.71 12.15 10.15
CA ALA A 78 2.80 12.55 11.22
C ALA A 78 2.40 11.35 12.09
N HIS A 79 2.09 10.21 11.48
CA HIS A 79 1.81 8.96 12.16
C HIS A 79 3.02 8.50 12.99
N GLY A 80 4.22 8.53 12.41
CA GLY A 80 5.46 8.19 13.13
C GLY A 80 5.67 9.05 14.37
N ARG A 81 5.48 10.37 14.26
CA ARG A 81 5.57 11.29 15.42
C ARG A 81 4.50 11.01 16.48
N ALA A 82 3.26 10.72 16.07
CA ALA A 82 2.19 10.38 16.98
C ALA A 82 2.45 9.05 17.71
N ALA A 83 2.88 8.02 16.98
CA ALA A 83 3.25 6.73 17.55
C ALA A 83 4.41 6.86 18.54
N ALA A 84 5.45 7.65 18.22
CA ALA A 84 6.55 7.91 19.14
C ALA A 84 6.08 8.58 20.45
N ARG A 85 5.21 9.59 20.35
CA ARG A 85 4.61 10.25 21.52
C ARG A 85 3.77 9.29 22.37
N LEU A 86 3.01 8.41 21.73
CA LEU A 86 2.26 7.36 22.43
C LEU A 86 3.21 6.39 23.14
N CYS A 87 4.30 5.96 22.50
CA CYS A 87 5.31 5.13 23.16
C CYS A 87 5.91 5.81 24.41
N GLU A 88 6.25 7.11 24.32
CA GLU A 88 6.73 7.88 25.48
C GLU A 88 5.69 7.95 26.60
N LEU A 89 4.42 8.19 26.26
CA LEU A 89 3.34 8.23 27.23
C LEU A 89 3.09 6.85 27.87
N ALA A 90 3.18 5.78 27.08
CA ALA A 90 3.08 4.42 27.60
C ALA A 90 4.21 4.13 28.60
N ALA A 91 5.44 4.53 28.30
CA ALA A 91 6.58 4.41 29.23
C ALA A 91 6.35 5.21 30.53
N ALA A 92 5.88 6.45 30.41
CA ALA A 92 5.52 7.31 31.55
C ALA A 92 4.40 6.74 32.45
N LEU A 93 3.58 5.84 31.90
CA LEU A 93 2.47 5.18 32.58
C LEU A 93 2.77 3.73 32.98
N GLY A 94 3.92 3.17 32.58
CA GLY A 94 4.21 1.75 32.77
C GLY A 94 3.28 0.82 31.98
N ALA A 95 2.89 1.24 30.77
CA ALA A 95 2.06 0.49 29.83
C ALA A 95 2.90 -0.09 28.67
N CYS A 96 2.31 -0.98 27.87
CA CYS A 96 2.93 -1.42 26.62
C CYS A 96 2.79 -0.35 25.54
N GLY A 97 3.92 0.14 25.00
CA GLY A 97 3.91 1.15 23.91
C GLY A 97 3.35 0.66 22.58
N VAL A 98 3.09 -0.63 22.42
CA VAL A 98 2.54 -1.21 21.19
C VAL A 98 1.01 -1.33 21.27
N CYS A 99 0.48 -2.00 22.28
CA CYS A 99 -0.95 -2.33 22.35
C CYS A 99 -1.72 -1.66 23.48
N TRP A 100 -1.05 -1.01 24.44
CA TRP A 100 -1.70 -0.37 25.60
C TRP A 100 -2.58 -1.27 26.46
N GLY A 101 -2.50 -2.59 26.26
CA GLY A 101 -3.32 -3.59 26.95
C GLY A 101 -4.65 -3.93 26.26
N ASP A 102 -4.88 -3.43 25.05
CA ASP A 102 -6.09 -3.72 24.26
C ASP A 102 -5.98 -5.05 23.49
N ASP A 103 -4.76 -5.51 23.20
CA ASP A 103 -4.52 -6.76 22.47
C ASP A 103 -4.05 -7.89 23.40
N PRO A 104 -4.90 -8.91 23.67
CA PRO A 104 -4.53 -10.06 24.49
C PRO A 104 -3.46 -10.95 23.85
N ALA A 105 -3.31 -10.92 22.52
CA ALA A 105 -2.33 -11.69 21.76
C ALA A 105 -1.02 -10.92 21.49
N CYS A 106 -0.86 -9.72 22.07
CA CYS A 106 0.29 -8.86 21.78
C CYS A 106 1.61 -9.57 22.04
N ALA A 107 2.45 -9.70 21.00
CA ALA A 107 3.74 -10.37 21.09
C ALA A 107 4.70 -9.72 22.10
N ALA A 108 4.60 -8.40 22.31
CA ALA A 108 5.49 -7.65 23.19
C ALA A 108 5.17 -7.85 24.69
N CYS A 109 3.89 -7.75 25.08
CA CYS A 109 3.49 -7.81 26.50
C CYS A 109 2.68 -9.05 26.89
N ARG A 110 2.34 -9.91 25.92
CA ARG A 110 1.49 -11.11 26.09
C ARG A 110 0.17 -10.78 26.79
N GLY A 111 -0.52 -9.74 26.29
CA GLY A 111 -1.83 -9.31 26.80
C GLY A 111 -1.86 -8.55 28.13
N ARG A 112 -0.73 -8.37 28.82
CA ARG A 112 -0.70 -7.69 30.13
C ARG A 112 -0.58 -6.16 30.06
N GLY A 113 -0.36 -5.58 28.87
CA GLY A 113 0.21 -4.24 28.63
C GLY A 113 -0.56 -3.00 29.10
N ARG A 114 -1.48 -3.13 30.05
CA ARG A 114 -2.25 -2.02 30.62
C ARG A 114 -1.34 -1.08 31.45
N PRO A 115 -1.71 0.20 31.63
CA PRO A 115 -1.00 1.11 32.53
C PRO A 115 -0.78 0.53 33.93
N GLY A 116 0.43 0.72 34.46
CA GLY A 116 0.87 0.15 35.73
C GLY A 116 1.34 -1.31 35.67
N MET A 117 1.37 -1.95 34.50
CA MET A 117 1.92 -3.30 34.34
C MET A 117 3.44 -3.35 34.57
N THR A 118 4.17 -2.32 34.14
CA THR A 118 5.59 -2.13 34.45
C THR A 118 5.81 -0.93 35.36
N ARG A 119 7.02 -0.84 35.92
CA ARG A 119 7.48 0.36 36.64
C ARG A 119 7.47 1.55 35.67
N PRO A 120 6.71 2.63 35.94
CA PRO A 120 6.71 3.80 35.07
C PRO A 120 8.06 4.50 35.03
N ASP A 121 8.38 5.11 33.89
CA ASP A 121 9.51 6.03 33.77
C ASP A 121 9.15 7.35 34.46
N PHE A 122 9.81 7.63 35.59
CA PHE A 122 9.50 8.79 36.43
C PHE A 122 9.92 10.12 35.81
N GLU A 123 10.99 10.15 35.02
CA GLU A 123 11.43 11.37 34.34
C GLU A 123 10.46 11.74 33.22
N LEU A 124 10.09 10.77 32.36
CA LEU A 124 9.08 10.97 31.32
C LEU A 124 7.72 11.35 31.92
N ARG A 125 7.35 10.70 33.02
CA ARG A 125 6.11 11.01 33.73
C ARG A 125 6.09 12.44 34.25
N ALA A 126 7.15 12.88 34.94
CA ALA A 126 7.25 14.24 35.44
C ALA A 126 7.19 15.28 34.30
N ARG A 127 7.89 15.00 33.19
CA ARG A 127 7.90 15.86 31.99
C ARG A 127 6.54 15.96 31.30
N LEU A 128 5.82 14.85 31.14
CA LEU A 128 4.58 14.79 30.36
C LEU A 128 3.32 15.07 31.19
N LEU A 129 3.28 14.62 32.45
CA LEU A 129 2.09 14.64 33.30
C LEU A 129 2.26 15.53 34.54
N GLY A 130 3.46 16.05 34.80
CA GLY A 130 3.80 16.77 36.01
C GLY A 130 4.08 15.85 37.22
N PRO A 131 4.38 16.44 38.39
CA PRO A 131 4.62 15.68 39.62
C PRO A 131 3.37 14.90 40.04
N ARG A 132 3.53 13.73 40.68
CA ARG A 132 2.38 13.03 41.26
C ARG A 132 1.79 13.92 42.35
N ARG A 133 0.46 13.99 42.41
CA ARG A 133 -0.25 14.68 43.51
C ARG A 133 0.10 14.15 44.91
N GLN A 134 0.65 12.94 45.01
CA GLN A 134 1.11 12.33 46.25
C GLN A 134 2.56 12.69 46.61
N ASP A 135 3.34 13.20 45.65
CA ASP A 135 4.71 13.70 45.87
C ASP A 135 4.70 15.16 46.34
N VAL A 136 3.54 15.82 46.26
CA VAL A 136 3.29 17.08 46.94
C VAL A 136 3.03 16.72 48.40
N GLU A 137 4.09 16.69 49.21
CA GLU A 137 3.93 16.71 50.67
C GLU A 137 2.89 17.80 51.03
N PRO A 138 1.98 17.55 51.99
CA PRO A 138 1.06 18.58 52.45
C PRO A 138 1.88 19.67 53.17
N ALA A 139 2.36 20.65 52.41
CA ALA A 139 2.87 21.90 52.93
C ALA A 139 1.69 22.65 53.56
N GLY A 140 1.37 22.32 54.81
CA GLY A 140 0.40 23.08 55.61
C GLY A 140 -0.60 22.25 56.40
N HIS A 141 -0.14 21.43 57.35
CA HIS A 141 -0.89 21.16 58.59
C HIS A 141 0.06 21.26 59.79
N ALA A 142 0.78 22.38 59.88
CA ALA A 142 1.49 22.76 61.11
C ALA A 142 0.68 23.87 61.80
N ALA A 143 0.18 23.52 63.00
CA ALA A 143 -0.17 24.41 64.10
C ALA A 143 -1.33 25.41 63.91
N GLN A 144 -2.55 24.95 64.20
CA GLN A 144 -3.45 25.73 65.09
C GLN A 144 -3.88 24.81 66.22
N ALA A 145 -3.11 24.81 67.30
CA ALA A 145 -3.50 24.29 68.59
C ALA A 145 -2.95 25.24 69.67
N ALA A 146 -3.89 25.82 70.42
CA ALA A 146 -3.76 26.64 71.63
C ALA A 146 -3.23 28.08 71.46
#